data_AF-A0A5N7WGT8-F1
#
_entry.id   AF-A0A5N7WGT8-F1
#
_cell.length_a   1.000
_cell.length_b   1.000
_cell.length_c   1.000
_cell.angle_alpha   90.00
_cell.angle_beta   90.00
_cell.angle_gamma   90.00
#
_symmetry.space_group_name_H-M   'P 1'
#
loop_
_entity.id
_entity.type
_entity.pdbx_description
1 polymer ?
#
loop_
_entity_poly.entity_id
_entity_poly.type
_entity_poly.pdbx_seq_one_letter_code
_entity_poly.pdbx_strand_id
1 'polypeptide(L)'
;MRSEVIVVLDGDREYRVDTQSLSPVSSDEGRRWLDQQFVSLECEPLRATGKVLLADKLVVVAREARNRPELFDNQDWRNSYALAAHAVLAKPLIRVDVPAMSISY
;
A
#
# COMPACT_ATOMS: atom_id res chain seq x y z
N MET A 1 -3.09 -2.23 -21.22
CA MET A 1 -3.71 -2.61 -19.93
C MET A 1 -3.46 -1.47 -18.98
N ARG A 2 -4.48 -0.92 -18.31
CA ARG A 2 -4.34 0.15 -17.30
C ARG A 2 -3.84 -0.46 -15.98
N SER A 3 -2.92 0.20 -15.29
CA SER A 3 -2.44 -0.22 -13.97
C SER A 3 -2.97 0.72 -12.90
N GLU A 4 -3.67 0.21 -11.90
CA GLU A 4 -4.35 1.00 -10.88
C GLU A 4 -4.19 0.35 -9.51
N VAL A 5 -3.93 1.18 -8.50
CA VAL A 5 -3.97 0.78 -7.10
C VAL A 5 -5.13 1.52 -6.43
N ILE A 6 -6.03 0.75 -5.83
CA ILE A 6 -7.20 1.24 -5.10
C ILE A 6 -6.97 0.90 -3.63
N VAL A 7 -7.09 1.90 -2.75
CA VAL A 7 -7.00 1.72 -1.30
C VAL A 7 -8.29 2.19 -0.66
N VAL A 8 -8.96 1.28 0.02
CA VAL A 8 -10.20 1.53 0.77
C VAL A 8 -9.83 1.67 2.23
N LEU A 9 -9.99 2.86 2.81
CA LEU A 9 -9.62 3.12 4.20
C LEU A 9 -10.77 2.82 5.17
N ASP A 10 -11.98 3.21 4.77
CA ASP A 10 -13.25 3.05 5.46
C ASP A 10 -14.40 3.05 4.44
N GLY A 11 -15.66 3.02 4.91
CA GLY A 11 -16.84 2.80 4.05
C GLY A 11 -16.96 3.76 2.86
N ASP A 12 -16.67 5.05 3.07
CA ASP A 12 -16.83 6.08 2.03
C ASP A 12 -15.49 6.69 1.60
N ARG A 13 -14.37 6.40 2.27
CA ARG A 13 -13.05 6.93 1.92
C ARG A 13 -12.22 5.91 1.18
N GLU A 14 -12.03 6.16 -0.11
CA GLU A 14 -11.11 5.44 -0.96
C GLU A 14 -10.20 6.38 -1.76
N TYR A 15 -9.02 5.89 -2.11
CA TYR A 15 -8.09 6.56 -2.99
C TYR A 15 -7.73 5.65 -4.15
N ARG A 16 -7.62 6.23 -5.35
CA ARG A 16 -7.23 5.54 -6.58
C ARG A 16 -6.03 6.22 -7.17
N VAL A 17 -5.03 5.43 -7.54
CA VAL A 17 -3.81 5.91 -8.18
C VAL A 17 -3.58 5.13 -9.47
N ASP A 18 -3.56 5.85 -10.59
CA ASP A 18 -3.14 5.31 -11.89
C ASP A 18 -1.61 5.29 -11.93
N THR A 19 -1.02 4.13 -11.66
CA THR A 19 0.44 3.99 -11.56
C THR A 19 1.14 4.09 -12.91
N GLN A 20 0.41 4.03 -14.03
CA GLN A 20 1.01 4.19 -15.36
C GLN A 20 1.35 5.64 -15.67
N SER A 21 0.64 6.57 -15.03
CA SER A 21 0.90 8.00 -15.14
C SER A 21 2.11 8.45 -14.30
N LEU A 22 2.70 7.54 -13.53
CA LEU A 22 3.80 7.80 -12.61
C LEU A 22 5.09 7.11 -13.08
N SER A 23 6.24 7.64 -12.64
CA SER A 23 7.53 6.98 -12.86
C SER A 23 7.60 5.68 -12.05
N PRO A 24 7.82 4.51 -12.71
CA PRO A 24 7.87 3.24 -12.02
C PRO A 24 9.10 3.15 -11.11
N VAL A 25 8.96 2.39 -10.02
CA VAL A 25 10.08 2.03 -9.13
C VAL A 25 10.39 0.54 -9.28
N SER A 26 11.63 0.17 -9.01
CA SER A 26 12.02 -1.24 -8.98
C SER A 26 11.37 -1.98 -7.81
N SER A 27 11.31 -3.30 -7.90
CA SER A 27 10.78 -4.14 -6.82
C SER A 27 11.54 -3.96 -5.51
N ASP A 28 12.86 -3.73 -5.59
CA ASP A 28 13.69 -3.51 -4.40
C ASP A 28 13.46 -2.13 -3.77
N GLU A 29 13.29 -1.09 -4.58
CA GLU A 29 12.89 0.23 -4.08
C GLU A 29 11.51 0.18 -3.42
N GLY A 30 10.54 -0.53 -4.03
CA GLY A 30 9.22 -0.75 -3.45
C GLY A 30 9.29 -1.48 -2.10
N ARG A 31 10.10 -2.54 -1.99
CA ARG A 31 10.34 -3.24 -0.71
C ARG A 31 10.96 -2.33 0.34
N ARG A 32 12.02 -1.59 0.00
CA ARG A 32 12.70 -0.67 0.92
C ARG A 32 11.76 0.41 1.42
N TRP A 33 10.98 1.02 0.54
CA TRP A 33 9.98 2.02 0.94
C TRP A 33 8.95 1.42 1.89
N LEU A 34 8.42 0.25 1.56
CA LEU A 34 7.42 -0.43 2.39
C LEU A 34 7.99 -0.83 3.75
N ASP A 35 9.26 -1.27 3.80
CA ASP A 35 9.97 -1.57 5.04
C ASP A 35 10.13 -0.33 5.92
N GLN A 36 10.53 0.81 5.32
CA GLN A 36 10.64 2.08 6.02
C GLN A 36 9.30 2.53 6.60
N GLN A 37 8.22 2.51 5.79
CA GLN A 37 6.90 2.92 6.28
C GLN A 37 6.39 2.03 7.40
N PHE A 38 6.62 0.71 7.31
CA PHE A 38 6.23 -0.22 8.37
C PHE A 38 6.90 0.11 9.71
N VAL A 39 8.19 0.47 9.69
CA VAL A 39 8.90 0.89 10.91
C VAL A 39 8.44 2.28 11.36
N SER A 40 8.36 3.25 10.46
CA SER A 40 8.00 4.64 10.79
C SER A 40 6.57 4.79 11.31
N LEU A 41 5.66 3.92 10.88
CA LEU A 41 4.27 3.90 11.34
C LEU A 41 4.05 2.93 12.49
N GLU A 42 5.13 2.37 13.07
CA GLU A 42 5.08 1.45 14.22
C GLU A 42 4.12 0.27 13.97
N CYS A 43 4.13 -0.24 12.74
CA CYS A 43 3.23 -1.31 12.31
C CYS A 43 3.52 -2.62 13.03
N GLU A 44 2.45 -3.31 13.45
CA GLU A 44 2.55 -4.67 13.97
C GLU A 44 2.27 -5.71 12.87
N PRO A 45 3.06 -6.80 12.78
CA PRO A 45 2.81 -7.88 11.85
C PRO A 45 1.43 -8.51 12.04
N LEU A 46 0.71 -8.74 10.94
CA LEU A 46 -0.59 -9.43 10.96
C LEU A 46 -0.52 -10.86 11.47
N ARG A 47 0.64 -11.51 11.35
CA ARG A 47 0.84 -12.92 11.71
C ARG A 47 2.02 -13.01 12.67
N ALA A 48 1.79 -13.63 13.83
CA ALA A 48 2.75 -13.72 14.91
C ALA A 48 3.95 -14.63 14.62
N THR A 49 3.87 -15.50 13.60
CA THR A 49 4.93 -16.47 13.27
C THR A 49 5.17 -16.53 11.76
N GLY A 50 6.45 -16.48 11.36
CA GLY A 50 6.88 -16.65 9.97
C GLY A 50 7.24 -15.36 9.22
N LYS A 51 7.42 -15.47 7.90
CA LYS A 51 7.73 -14.34 7.02
C LYS A 51 6.49 -13.47 6.84
N VAL A 52 6.62 -12.16 7.08
CA VAL A 52 5.56 -11.19 6.73
C VAL A 52 5.43 -11.16 5.21
N LEU A 53 4.24 -11.46 4.70
CA LEU A 53 3.96 -11.36 3.27
C LEU A 53 3.94 -9.87 2.86
N LEU A 54 4.43 -9.54 1.67
CA LEU A 54 4.39 -8.16 1.16
C LEU A 54 2.95 -7.64 1.06
N ALA A 55 2.00 -8.51 0.74
CA ALA A 55 0.57 -8.20 0.77
C ALA A 55 0.09 -7.83 2.19
N ASP A 56 0.39 -8.66 3.20
CA ASP A 56 0.04 -8.37 4.59
C ASP A 56 0.67 -7.03 5.04
N LYS A 57 1.92 -6.78 4.65
CA LYS A 57 2.64 -5.54 4.97
C LYS A 57 1.98 -4.30 4.36
N LEU A 58 1.52 -4.39 3.11
CA LEU A 58 0.77 -3.32 2.45
C LEU A 58 -0.52 -2.98 3.20
N VAL A 59 -1.30 -4.00 3.60
CA VAL A 59 -2.54 -3.79 4.35
C VAL A 59 -2.27 -3.10 5.68
N VAL A 60 -1.27 -3.56 6.44
CA VAL A 60 -0.94 -2.97 7.75
C VAL A 60 -0.43 -1.53 7.60
N VAL A 61 0.44 -1.25 6.62
CA VAL A 61 0.90 0.11 6.36
C VAL A 61 -0.26 1.04 6.01
N ALA A 62 -1.20 0.59 5.18
CA ALA A 62 -2.41 1.37 4.90
C ALA A 62 -3.31 1.53 6.14
N ARG A 63 -3.42 0.50 6.99
CA ARG A 63 -4.17 0.56 8.26
C ARG A 63 -3.61 1.61 9.20
N GLU A 64 -2.30 1.64 9.41
CA GLU A 64 -1.71 2.64 10.31
C GLU A 64 -1.70 4.03 9.68
N ALA A 65 -1.45 4.13 8.37
CA ALA A 65 -1.48 5.40 7.68
C ALA A 65 -2.86 6.05 7.65
N ARG A 66 -3.96 5.28 7.67
CA ARG A 66 -5.32 5.86 7.75
C ARG A 66 -5.56 6.66 9.04
N ASN A 67 -4.83 6.34 10.10
CA ASN A 67 -4.91 7.01 11.40
C ASN A 67 -4.07 8.30 11.45
N ARG A 68 -3.40 8.64 10.34
CA ARG A 68 -2.55 9.82 10.16
C ARG A 68 -3.15 10.69 9.02
N PRO A 69 -3.92 11.75 9.35
CA PRO A 69 -4.62 12.55 8.35
C PRO A 69 -3.73 13.05 7.21
N GLU A 70 -2.48 13.39 7.53
CA GLU A 70 -1.48 13.93 6.61
C GLU A 70 -0.99 12.97 5.53
N LEU A 71 -1.18 11.65 5.67
CA LEU A 71 -0.58 10.68 4.76
C LEU A 71 -1.46 10.41 3.55
N PHE A 72 -2.65 9.85 3.77
CA PHE A 72 -3.56 9.60 2.66
C PHE A 72 -4.19 10.87 2.11
N ASP A 73 -4.08 12.04 2.75
CA ASP A 73 -4.44 13.31 2.10
C ASP A 73 -3.28 13.91 1.27
N ASN A 74 -2.03 13.49 1.53
CA ASN A 74 -0.87 13.86 0.74
C ASN A 74 -0.74 13.00 -0.54
N GLN A 75 -0.81 13.65 -1.70
CA GLN A 75 -0.73 13.00 -3.00
C GLN A 75 0.60 12.26 -3.23
N ASP A 76 1.73 12.82 -2.78
CA ASP A 76 3.04 12.21 -2.98
C ASP A 76 3.18 10.92 -2.16
N TRP A 77 2.63 10.91 -0.95
CA TRP A 77 2.63 9.71 -0.12
C TRP A 77 1.72 8.62 -0.73
N ARG A 78 0.52 8.98 -1.19
CA ARG A 78 -0.38 8.05 -1.89
C ARG A 78 0.26 7.45 -3.14
N ASN A 79 0.93 8.28 -3.94
CA ASN A 79 1.63 7.85 -5.14
C ASN A 79 2.77 6.89 -4.80
N SER A 80 3.55 7.21 -3.76
CA SER A 80 4.65 6.34 -3.29
C SER A 80 4.12 4.98 -2.80
N TYR A 81 3.01 4.98 -2.06
CA TYR A 81 2.34 3.75 -1.63
C TYR A 81 1.90 2.90 -2.82
N ALA A 82 1.22 3.51 -3.80
CA ALA A 82 0.74 2.82 -4.99
C ALA A 82 1.89 2.26 -5.85
N LEU A 83 2.96 3.03 -6.03
CA LEU A 83 4.16 2.58 -6.75
C LEU A 83 4.83 1.40 -6.05
N ALA A 84 4.97 1.46 -4.71
CA ALA A 84 5.50 0.35 -3.93
C ALA A 84 4.60 -0.89 -4.06
N ALA A 85 3.27 -0.74 -3.93
CA ALA A 85 2.32 -1.84 -4.07
C ALA A 85 2.42 -2.52 -5.44
N HIS A 86 2.43 -1.73 -6.52
CA HIS A 86 2.60 -2.24 -7.88
C HIS A 86 3.96 -2.93 -8.07
N ALA A 87 5.04 -2.36 -7.56
CA ALA A 87 6.40 -2.91 -7.71
C ALA A 87 6.63 -4.23 -6.94
N VAL A 88 5.98 -4.41 -5.78
CA VAL A 88 6.15 -5.62 -4.96
C VAL A 88 5.18 -6.75 -5.31
N LEU A 89 3.99 -6.43 -5.82
CA LEU A 89 2.98 -7.44 -6.21
C LEU A 89 2.99 -7.76 -7.71
N ALA A 90 3.49 -6.85 -8.56
CA ALA A 90 3.52 -6.98 -10.02
C ALA A 90 2.15 -7.35 -10.62
N LYS A 91 1.08 -6.73 -10.10
CA LYS A 91 -0.30 -6.90 -10.58
C LYS A 91 -0.80 -5.60 -11.22
N PRO A 92 -1.54 -5.66 -12.34
CA PRO A 92 -2.05 -4.47 -13.00
C PRO A 92 -3.12 -3.77 -12.17
N LEU A 93 -4.04 -4.52 -11.55
CA LEU A 93 -5.04 -3.98 -10.65
C LEU A 93 -4.75 -4.52 -9.24
N ILE A 94 -4.66 -3.63 -8.25
CA ILE A 94 -4.49 -4.00 -6.85
C ILE A 94 -5.53 -3.25 -6.05
N ARG A 95 -6.38 -3.97 -5.32
CA ARG A 95 -7.29 -3.39 -4.35
C ARG A 95 -6.85 -3.79 -2.95
N VAL A 96 -6.50 -2.80 -2.14
CA VAL A 96 -6.19 -2.93 -0.71
C VAL A 96 -7.44 -2.52 0.06
N ASP A 97 -8.06 -3.49 0.74
CA ASP A 97 -9.24 -3.27 1.55
C ASP A 97 -8.84 -3.30 3.04
N VAL A 98 -8.69 -2.10 3.62
CA VAL A 98 -8.24 -1.96 5.01
C VAL A 98 -9.31 -2.44 6.00
N PRO A 99 -10.62 -2.12 5.85
CA PRO A 99 -11.65 -2.69 6.73
C PRO A 99 -11.70 -4.22 6.73
N ALA A 100 -11.59 -4.85 5.55
CA ALA A 100 -11.57 -6.31 5.44
C ALA A 100 -10.18 -6.93 5.71
N MET A 101 -9.16 -6.11 5.96
CA MET A 101 -7.76 -6.51 6.12
C MET A 101 -7.28 -7.46 5.00
N SER A 102 -7.57 -7.13 3.74
CA SER A 102 -7.33 -8.01 2.59
C SER A 102 -6.80 -7.29 1.35
N ILE A 103 -6.23 -8.06 0.41
CA ILE A 103 -5.82 -7.57 -0.92
C ILE A 103 -6.42 -8.47 -1.99
N SER A 104 -6.90 -7.87 -3.08
CA SER A 104 -7.37 -8.55 -4.29
C SER A 104 -6.71 -7.96 -5.55
N TYR A 105 -6.65 -8.77 -6.61
CA TYR A 105 -6.06 -8.44 -7.92
C TYR A 105 -6.65 -9.32 -9.02
#